data_AF-A0A447XD46-F1
#
_entry.id   AF-A0A447XD46-F1
#
_cell.length_a   1.000
_cell.length_b   1.000
_cell.length_c   1.000
_cell.angle_alpha   90.00
_cell.angle_beta   90.00
_cell.angle_gamma   90.00
#
_symmetry.space_group_name_H-M   'P 1'
#
loop_
_entity.id
_entity.type
_entity.pdbx_description
1 polymer ?
#
loop_
_entity_poly.entity_id
_entity_poly.type
_entity_poly.pdbx_seq_one_letter_code
_entity_poly.pdbx_strand_id
1 'polypeptide(L)'
;MKHKLQMMKMRWLSAAVMLTLYTSSSWAFSIDDVAKQAQSLAGKGYEAPKSNLPSVFRDMKYADYQQIQFNHDKAYWNNLKTPFKLEFYHQGMYFDTPVKINEVTATAVKRIKYSPDYFTFGDVQHDKDTVKDLGFAGLKCFTRSTAKIKTMKSSACSGPAISA
;
A
#
# COMPACT_ATOMS: atom_id res chain seq x y z
N MET A 1 -28.28 24.15 53.42
CA MET A 1 -28.31 23.81 51.97
C MET A 1 -26.97 24.04 51.23
N LYS A 2 -26.11 24.98 51.65
CA LYS A 2 -24.81 25.28 51.00
C LYS A 2 -23.80 24.11 50.95
N HIS A 3 -23.81 23.22 51.95
CA HIS A 3 -22.89 22.07 52.02
C HIS A 3 -23.16 20.96 50.97
N LYS A 4 -24.43 20.76 50.55
CA LYS A 4 -24.76 19.71 49.56
C LYS A 4 -24.33 20.09 48.14
N LEU A 5 -24.26 21.38 47.82
CA LEU A 5 -23.87 21.90 46.51
C LEU A 5 -22.34 21.85 46.29
N GLN A 6 -21.57 22.02 47.36
CA GLN A 6 -20.10 21.87 47.38
C GLN A 6 -19.67 20.42 47.10
N MET A 7 -20.31 19.44 47.75
CA MET A 7 -20.03 18.02 47.56
C MET A 7 -20.33 17.52 46.14
N MET A 8 -21.30 18.13 45.45
CA MET A 8 -21.66 17.77 44.07
C MET A 8 -20.69 18.36 43.03
N LYS A 9 -20.16 19.57 43.27
CA LYS A 9 -19.06 20.15 42.47
C LYS A 9 -17.76 19.35 42.60
N MET A 10 -17.46 18.84 43.80
CA MET A 10 -16.24 18.07 44.06
C MET A 10 -16.27 16.67 43.42
N ARG A 11 -17.46 16.06 43.29
CA ARG A 11 -17.67 14.81 42.52
C ARG A 11 -17.58 14.99 41.01
N TRP A 12 -17.95 16.16 40.49
CA TRP A 12 -17.82 16.49 39.07
C TRP A 12 -16.37 16.80 38.67
N LEU A 13 -15.60 17.44 39.54
CA LEU A 13 -14.16 17.68 39.33
C LEU A 13 -13.35 16.39 39.31
N SER A 14 -13.68 15.41 40.15
CA SER A 14 -12.99 14.12 40.20
C SER A 14 -13.30 13.23 38.98
N ALA A 15 -14.52 13.28 38.45
CA ALA A 15 -14.86 12.60 37.20
C ALA A 15 -14.15 13.23 35.97
N ALA A 16 -13.98 14.55 35.95
CA ALA A 16 -13.27 15.24 34.87
C ALA A 16 -11.76 14.92 34.84
N VAL A 17 -11.13 14.75 36.00
CA VAL A 17 -9.70 14.37 36.11
C VAL A 17 -9.46 12.90 35.76
N MET A 18 -10.43 12.00 36.01
CA MET A 18 -10.35 10.60 35.59
C MET A 18 -10.49 10.41 34.07
N LEU A 19 -11.14 11.36 33.37
CA LEU A 19 -11.35 11.28 31.92
C LEU A 19 -10.12 11.74 31.11
N THR A 20 -9.22 12.55 31.69
CA THR A 20 -8.02 13.04 31.00
C THR A 20 -6.85 12.05 31.00
N LEU A 21 -6.93 10.96 31.77
CA LEU A 21 -5.89 9.91 31.85
C LEU A 21 -6.02 8.82 30.78
N TYR A 22 -7.04 8.87 29.92
CA TYR A 22 -7.21 7.97 28.77
C TYR A 22 -6.56 8.49 27.48
N THR A 23 -5.47 9.25 27.59
CA THR A 23 -4.59 9.46 26.42
C THR A 23 -3.99 8.10 26.07
N SER A 24 -4.64 7.47 25.09
CA SER A 24 -4.16 6.25 24.48
C SER A 24 -2.82 6.60 23.86
N SER A 25 -1.74 6.04 24.38
CA SER A 25 -0.45 6.06 23.71
C SER A 25 -0.67 5.43 22.33
N SER A 26 -0.77 6.28 21.31
CA SER A 26 -0.76 5.85 19.92
C SER A 26 0.64 5.33 19.64
N TRP A 27 0.80 4.01 19.58
CA TRP A 27 2.05 3.39 19.13
C TRP A 27 2.12 3.63 17.61
N ALA A 28 2.65 4.79 17.22
CA ALA A 28 2.89 5.11 15.83
C ALA A 28 4.04 4.24 15.32
N PHE A 29 3.80 3.50 14.23
CA PHE A 29 4.83 2.73 13.56
C PHE A 29 6.00 3.63 13.14
N SER A 30 7.23 3.23 13.45
CA SER A 30 8.45 3.97 13.12
C SER A 30 9.52 3.10 12.47
N ILE A 31 10.59 3.74 12.02
CA ILE A 31 11.78 3.04 11.51
C ILE A 31 12.43 2.15 12.58
N ASP A 32 12.28 2.47 13.87
CA ASP A 32 12.84 1.70 14.98
C ASP A 32 12.20 0.32 15.09
N ASP A 33 10.91 0.18 14.76
CA ASP A 33 10.23 -1.12 14.70
C ASP A 33 10.88 -2.03 13.66
N VAL A 34 11.20 -1.48 12.48
CA VAL A 34 11.88 -2.19 11.40
C VAL A 34 13.33 -2.50 11.78
N ALA A 35 14.03 -1.53 12.36
CA ALA A 35 15.41 -1.70 12.80
C ALA A 35 15.53 -2.79 13.87
N LYS A 36 14.60 -2.84 14.83
CA LYS A 36 14.53 -3.89 15.86
C LYS A 36 14.32 -5.27 15.25
N GLN A 37 13.43 -5.39 14.25
CA GLN A 37 13.25 -6.64 13.53
C GLN A 37 14.52 -7.04 12.76
N ALA A 38 15.15 -6.09 12.06
CA ALA A 38 16.38 -6.33 11.32
C ALA A 38 17.54 -6.77 12.23
N GLN A 39 17.72 -6.13 13.39
CA GLN A 39 18.72 -6.52 14.39
C GLN A 39 18.47 -7.93 14.93
N SER A 40 17.21 -8.28 15.21
CA SER A 40 16.83 -9.63 15.64
C SER A 40 17.14 -10.71 14.59
N LEU A 41 16.96 -10.39 13.31
CA LEU A 41 17.31 -11.30 12.21
C LEU A 41 18.82 -11.39 11.97
N ALA A 42 19.54 -10.27 12.09
CA ALA A 42 21.00 -10.23 11.94
C ALA A 42 21.73 -11.03 13.04
N GLY A 43 21.12 -11.16 14.22
CA GLY A 43 21.63 -12.00 15.31
C GLY A 43 21.40 -13.51 15.11
N LYS A 44 20.75 -13.93 14.02
CA LYS A 44 20.45 -15.34 13.70
C LYS A 44 21.20 -15.79 12.45
N GLY A 45 21.31 -17.11 12.26
CA GLY A 45 21.79 -17.65 10.99
C GLY A 45 20.86 -17.27 9.83
N TYR A 46 21.44 -17.05 8.65
CA TYR A 46 20.66 -16.74 7.45
C TYR A 46 19.72 -17.89 7.07
N GLU A 47 18.43 -17.58 6.90
CA GLU A 47 17.43 -18.51 6.38
C GLU A 47 17.11 -18.16 4.93
N ALA A 48 17.46 -19.07 4.01
CA ALA A 48 17.15 -18.89 2.60
C ALA A 48 15.62 -18.87 2.38
N PRO A 49 15.07 -17.88 1.65
CA PRO A 49 13.67 -17.85 1.30
C PRO A 49 13.25 -19.13 0.55
N LYS A 50 12.13 -19.72 0.97
CA LYS A 50 11.56 -20.90 0.31
C LYS A 50 10.57 -20.46 -0.75
N SER A 51 10.72 -20.98 -1.96
CA SER A 51 9.73 -20.78 -3.01
C SER A 51 8.42 -21.46 -2.67
N ASN A 52 7.31 -20.73 -2.80
CA ASN A 52 5.94 -21.25 -2.75
C ASN A 52 5.32 -21.35 -4.16
N LEU A 53 6.10 -21.08 -5.21
CA LEU A 53 5.60 -20.97 -6.58
C LEU A 53 5.39 -22.38 -7.18
N PRO A 54 4.17 -22.72 -7.64
CA PRO A 54 3.92 -23.95 -8.39
C PRO A 54 4.69 -23.99 -9.71
N SER A 55 4.99 -25.21 -10.21
CA SER A 55 5.73 -25.41 -11.46
C SER A 55 5.10 -24.68 -12.66
N VAL A 56 3.77 -24.65 -12.74
CA VAL A 56 3.05 -23.95 -13.83
C VAL A 56 3.44 -22.47 -13.96
N PHE A 57 3.74 -21.79 -12.85
CA PHE A 57 4.19 -20.40 -12.87
C PHE A 57 5.70 -20.26 -12.84
N ARG A 58 6.44 -21.25 -12.31
CA ARG A 58 7.91 -21.25 -12.31
C ARG A 58 8.48 -21.47 -13.71
N ASP A 59 7.93 -22.45 -14.42
CA ASP A 59 8.43 -22.92 -15.72
C ASP A 59 7.74 -22.21 -16.90
N MET A 60 6.90 -21.20 -16.61
CA MET A 60 6.18 -20.45 -17.64
C MET A 60 7.12 -19.65 -18.53
N LYS A 61 6.73 -19.46 -19.79
CA LYS A 61 7.50 -18.64 -20.72
C LYS A 61 7.25 -17.16 -20.44
N TYR A 62 8.20 -16.31 -20.81
CA TYR A 62 8.07 -14.85 -20.69
C TYR A 62 6.81 -14.32 -21.37
N ALA A 63 6.44 -14.86 -22.54
CA ALA A 63 5.23 -14.48 -23.26
C ALA A 63 3.96 -14.72 -22.42
N ASP A 64 3.88 -15.83 -21.69
CA ASP A 64 2.76 -16.15 -20.81
C ASP A 64 2.74 -15.21 -19.60
N TYR A 65 3.92 -14.93 -19.02
CA TYR A 65 4.02 -14.00 -17.89
C TYR A 65 3.56 -12.58 -18.25
N GLN A 66 3.81 -12.11 -19.46
CA GLN A 66 3.34 -10.81 -19.96
C GLN A 66 1.80 -10.71 -20.04
N GLN A 67 1.10 -11.84 -20.17
CA GLN A 67 -0.36 -11.86 -20.16
C GLN A 67 -0.93 -11.63 -18.76
N ILE A 68 -0.15 -11.95 -17.70
CA ILE A 68 -0.55 -11.68 -16.32
C ILE A 68 -0.43 -10.19 -16.05
N GLN A 69 -1.55 -9.49 -16.09
CA GLN A 69 -1.61 -8.04 -15.89
C GLN A 69 -2.39 -7.69 -14.64
N PHE A 70 -1.97 -6.63 -13.97
CA PHE A 70 -2.73 -6.09 -12.85
C PHE A 70 -4.01 -5.43 -13.36
N ASN A 71 -5.13 -5.70 -12.71
CA ASN A 71 -6.39 -5.03 -12.99
C ASN A 71 -6.36 -3.60 -12.41
N HIS A 72 -6.15 -2.60 -13.26
CA HIS A 72 -6.02 -1.20 -12.87
C HIS A 72 -7.22 -0.64 -12.07
N ASP A 73 -8.42 -1.18 -12.24
CA ASP A 73 -9.60 -0.79 -11.46
C ASP A 73 -9.50 -1.24 -9.99
N LYS A 74 -8.68 -2.26 -9.72
CA LYS A 74 -8.40 -2.82 -8.39
C LYS A 74 -7.18 -2.17 -7.73
N ALA A 75 -6.63 -1.08 -8.28
CA ALA A 75 -5.50 -0.40 -7.66
C ALA A 75 -5.77 -0.08 -6.17
N TYR A 76 -4.79 -0.33 -5.32
CA TYR A 76 -4.89 0.03 -3.91
C TYR A 76 -5.04 1.55 -3.79
N TRP A 77 -5.94 1.99 -2.91
CA TRP A 77 -6.34 3.39 -2.76
C TRP A 77 -7.06 4.03 -3.96
N ASN A 78 -7.53 3.26 -4.95
CA ASN A 78 -8.29 3.81 -6.08
C ASN A 78 -9.53 4.62 -5.65
N ASN A 79 -10.15 4.24 -4.53
CA ASN A 79 -11.34 4.87 -3.97
C ASN A 79 -11.04 5.92 -2.88
N LEU A 80 -9.76 6.22 -2.61
CA LEU A 80 -9.38 7.21 -1.62
C LEU A 80 -9.04 8.55 -2.29
N LYS A 81 -9.24 9.65 -1.56
CA LYS A 81 -8.87 11.00 -2.00
C LYS A 81 -7.37 11.24 -1.83
N THR A 82 -6.54 10.46 -2.54
CA THR A 82 -5.08 10.59 -2.56
C THR A 82 -4.58 10.66 -4.01
N PRO A 83 -3.49 11.39 -4.29
CA PRO A 83 -2.85 11.34 -5.60
C PRO A 83 -2.13 10.01 -5.85
N PHE A 84 -1.91 9.21 -4.81
CA PHE A 84 -1.18 7.94 -4.87
C PHE A 84 -2.09 6.75 -5.14
N LYS A 85 -1.62 5.83 -5.99
CA LYS A 85 -2.22 4.51 -6.18
C LYS A 85 -1.14 3.45 -6.11
N LEU A 86 -1.45 2.28 -5.55
CA LEU A 86 -0.53 1.15 -5.57
C LEU A 86 -1.07 0.05 -6.47
N GLU A 87 -0.19 -0.56 -7.22
CA GLU A 87 -0.44 -1.82 -7.92
C GLU A 87 0.60 -2.84 -7.49
N PHE A 88 0.26 -4.10 -7.68
CA PHE A 88 1.09 -5.21 -7.24
C PHE A 88 1.61 -6.00 -8.44
N TYR A 89 2.74 -6.68 -8.24
CA TYR A 89 3.27 -7.64 -9.19
C TYR A 89 2.90 -9.06 -8.76
N HIS A 90 2.51 -9.88 -9.73
CA HIS A 90 2.24 -11.29 -9.53
C HIS A 90 3.55 -12.10 -9.45
N GLN A 91 3.57 -13.21 -8.72
CA GLN A 91 4.70 -14.15 -8.74
C GLN A 91 4.76 -14.90 -10.09
N GLY A 92 5.95 -15.30 -10.51
CA GLY A 92 6.12 -16.00 -11.78
C GLY A 92 7.55 -15.97 -12.28
N MET A 93 7.93 -16.98 -13.04
CA MET A 93 9.30 -17.19 -13.53
C MET A 93 10.30 -17.12 -12.35
N TYR A 94 11.19 -16.12 -12.36
CA TYR A 94 12.21 -15.90 -11.35
C TYR A 94 11.69 -15.23 -10.07
N PHE A 95 10.45 -14.74 -10.05
CA PHE A 95 9.82 -14.14 -8.87
C PHE A 95 9.10 -15.20 -8.05
N ASP A 96 9.87 -16.13 -7.49
CA ASP A 96 9.38 -17.36 -6.90
C ASP A 96 9.18 -17.30 -5.37
N THR A 97 9.58 -16.18 -4.75
CA THR A 97 9.41 -15.88 -3.33
C THR A 97 8.57 -14.61 -3.14
N PRO A 98 7.54 -14.64 -2.27
CA PRO A 98 6.63 -13.51 -2.10
C PRO A 98 7.16 -12.50 -1.09
N VAL A 99 6.77 -11.24 -1.28
CA VAL A 99 7.01 -10.16 -0.32
C VAL A 99 5.77 -9.88 0.54
N LYS A 100 6.01 -9.52 1.81
CA LYS A 100 4.95 -9.08 2.72
C LYS A 100 4.82 -7.55 2.65
N ILE A 101 3.63 -7.08 2.27
CA ILE A 101 3.28 -5.67 2.13
C ILE A 101 2.24 -5.31 3.20
N ASN A 102 2.53 -4.29 3.99
CA ASN A 102 1.63 -3.76 5.01
C ASN A 102 1.27 -2.31 4.70
N GLU A 103 0.01 -1.95 4.93
CA GLU A 103 -0.45 -0.57 4.98
C GLU A 103 -0.34 -0.07 6.42
N VAL A 104 0.29 1.09 6.60
CA VAL A 104 0.38 1.77 7.89
C VAL A 104 -0.56 2.97 7.85
N THR A 105 -1.58 2.97 8.71
CA THR A 105 -2.50 4.09 8.91
C THR A 105 -2.20 4.80 10.23
N ALA A 106 -2.90 5.91 10.50
CA ALA A 106 -2.76 6.64 11.76
C ALA A 106 -3.10 5.81 13.02
N THR A 107 -3.79 4.67 12.85
CA THR A 107 -4.30 3.86 13.97
C THR A 107 -3.86 2.41 13.93
N ALA A 108 -3.38 1.89 12.80
CA ALA A 108 -3.09 0.47 12.66
C ALA A 108 -2.10 0.16 11.54
N VAL A 109 -1.44 -0.99 11.67
CA VAL A 109 -0.69 -1.64 10.61
C VAL A 109 -1.51 -2.84 10.09
N LYS A 110 -1.90 -2.82 8.82
CA LYS A 110 -2.74 -3.83 8.19
C LYS A 110 -1.99 -4.56 7.08
N ARG A 111 -2.00 -5.90 7.11
CA ARG A 111 -1.45 -6.72 6.03
C ARG A 111 -2.35 -6.63 4.79
N ILE A 112 -1.78 -6.21 3.67
CA ILE A 112 -2.46 -6.26 2.36
C ILE A 112 -2.43 -7.70 1.87
N LYS A 113 -3.54 -8.43 1.98
CA LYS A 113 -3.61 -9.82 1.55
C LYS A 113 -3.51 -9.93 0.02
N TYR A 114 -2.76 -10.92 -0.44
CA TYR A 114 -2.79 -11.29 -1.85
C TYR A 114 -4.19 -11.81 -2.22
N SER A 115 -4.63 -11.48 -3.43
CA SER A 115 -5.79 -12.07 -4.07
C SER A 115 -5.50 -12.21 -5.56
N PRO A 116 -5.84 -13.34 -6.20
CA PRO A 116 -5.76 -13.46 -7.66
C PRO A 116 -6.67 -12.45 -8.37
N ASP A 117 -7.72 -11.93 -7.72
CA ASP A 117 -8.65 -10.94 -8.28
C ASP A 117 -7.99 -9.59 -8.62
N TYR A 118 -6.78 -9.34 -8.11
CA TYR A 118 -5.98 -8.19 -8.51
C TYR A 118 -5.41 -8.32 -9.93
N PHE A 119 -5.48 -9.50 -10.53
CA PHE A 119 -4.82 -9.82 -11.78
C PHE A 119 -5.79 -10.41 -12.80
N THR A 120 -5.51 -10.15 -14.06
CA THR A 120 -6.03 -10.90 -15.21
C THR A 120 -4.91 -11.79 -15.71
N PHE A 121 -5.24 -13.04 -16.05
CA PHE A 121 -4.27 -14.06 -16.46
C PHE A 121 -4.25 -14.27 -17.98
N GLY A 122 -5.11 -13.59 -18.75
CA GLY A 122 -5.23 -13.81 -20.19
C GLY A 122 -5.51 -15.28 -20.53
N ASP A 123 -4.73 -15.84 -21.44
CA ASP A 123 -4.82 -17.23 -21.88
C ASP A 123 -3.94 -18.19 -21.05
N VAL A 124 -3.32 -17.71 -19.97
CA VAL A 124 -2.48 -18.54 -19.09
C VAL A 124 -3.37 -19.56 -18.37
N GLN A 125 -3.19 -20.82 -18.72
CA GLN A 125 -3.88 -21.93 -18.07
C GLN A 125 -3.40 -22.09 -16.63
N HIS A 126 -4.33 -21.98 -15.68
CA HIS A 126 -4.07 -22.16 -14.26
C HIS A 126 -5.32 -22.64 -13.55
N ASP A 127 -5.14 -23.49 -12.54
CA ASP A 127 -6.24 -23.84 -11.64
C ASP A 127 -6.41 -22.76 -10.57
N LYS A 128 -7.66 -22.51 -10.16
CA LYS A 128 -7.95 -21.55 -9.07
C LYS A 128 -7.23 -21.91 -7.77
N ASP A 129 -7.00 -23.20 -7.55
CA ASP A 129 -6.27 -23.69 -6.38
C ASP A 129 -4.76 -23.42 -6.45
N THR A 130 -4.17 -23.25 -7.64
CA THR A 130 -2.73 -23.00 -7.79
C THR A 130 -2.34 -21.57 -7.45
N VAL A 131 -3.30 -20.64 -7.49
CA VAL A 131 -3.05 -19.22 -7.21
C VAL A 131 -3.35 -18.83 -5.76
N LYS A 132 -4.09 -19.65 -4.99
CA LYS A 132 -4.57 -19.27 -3.65
C LYS A 132 -3.45 -19.08 -2.61
N ASP A 133 -2.38 -19.87 -2.73
CA ASP A 133 -1.26 -19.89 -1.77
C ASP A 133 -0.09 -18.99 -2.21
N LEU A 134 -0.31 -18.16 -3.25
CA LEU A 134 0.65 -17.19 -3.73
C LEU A 134 0.65 -15.90 -2.90
N GLY A 135 1.63 -15.06 -3.18
CA GLY A 135 1.77 -13.72 -2.64
C GLY A 135 2.11 -12.70 -3.74
N PHE A 136 2.41 -11.48 -3.32
CA PHE A 136 2.89 -10.45 -4.25
C PHE A 136 4.39 -10.63 -4.48
N ALA A 137 4.85 -10.48 -5.72
CA ALA A 137 6.28 -10.40 -6.05
C ALA A 137 6.87 -9.02 -5.74
N GLY A 138 6.01 -7.99 -5.73
CA GLY A 138 6.42 -6.61 -5.49
C GLY A 138 5.26 -5.64 -5.58
N LEU A 139 5.58 -4.35 -5.55
CA LEU A 139 4.62 -3.27 -5.70
C LEU A 139 5.20 -2.14 -6.54
N LYS A 140 4.31 -1.36 -7.13
CA LYS A 140 4.62 -0.10 -7.80
C LYS A 140 3.66 0.98 -7.30
N CYS A 141 4.18 2.19 -7.18
CA CYS A 141 3.43 3.35 -6.74
C CYS A 141 3.28 4.31 -7.92
N PHE A 142 2.05 4.67 -8.22
CA PHE A 142 1.71 5.71 -9.16
C PHE A 142 1.34 6.97 -8.40
N THR A 143 1.74 8.11 -8.95
CA THR A 143 1.23 9.41 -8.53
C THR A 143 0.56 10.08 -9.71
N ARG A 144 -0.48 10.87 -9.43
CA ARG A 144 -1.07 11.75 -10.44
C ARG A 144 -0.09 12.88 -10.75
N SER A 145 0.66 12.76 -11.83
CA SER A 145 1.42 13.88 -12.40
C SER A 145 0.43 14.92 -12.91
N THR A 146 0.39 16.10 -12.29
CA THR A 146 -0.39 17.24 -12.77
C THR A 146 0.32 17.95 -13.92
N ALA A 147 0.50 17.28 -15.06
CA ALA A 147 0.88 17.95 -16.30
C ALA A 147 -0.39 18.40 -17.05
N LYS A 148 -1.12 19.38 -16.49
CA LYS A 148 -2.15 20.10 -17.24
C LYS A 148 -1.43 21.15 -18.07
N ILE A 149 -0.88 20.78 -19.22
CA ILE A 149 -0.38 21.75 -20.20
C ILE A 149 -1.60 22.58 -20.62
N LYS A 150 -1.73 23.76 -20.02
CA LYS A 150 -2.65 24.78 -20.49
C LYS A 150 -2.07 25.24 -21.81
N THR A 151 -2.60 24.72 -22.92
CA THR A 151 -2.35 25.28 -24.25
C THR A 151 -2.86 26.72 -24.25
N MET A 152 -2.02 27.65 -23.81
CA MET A 152 -2.18 29.06 -24.11
C MET A 152 -1.96 29.17 -25.60
N LYS A 153 -3.08 29.25 -26.32
CA LYS A 153 -3.14 29.60 -27.74
C LYS A 153 -2.31 30.87 -27.91
N SER A 154 -1.16 30.76 -28.58
CA SER A 154 -0.36 31.90 -29.00
C SER A 154 -1.22 32.74 -29.94
N SER A 155 -1.80 33.80 -29.40
CA SER A 155 -2.47 34.87 -30.13
C SER A 155 -1.68 36.15 -29.84
N ALA A 156 -0.52 36.29 -30.48
CA ALA A 156 0.13 37.56 -30.77
C ALA A 156 1.50 37.28 -31.38
N CYS A 157 1.58 37.22 -32.70
CA CYS A 157 2.73 37.65 -33.51
C CYS A 157 2.33 37.57 -34.99
N SER A 158 1.35 38.40 -35.37
CA SER A 158 1.13 38.79 -36.77
C SER A 158 1.48 40.27 -36.88
N GLY A 159 2.76 40.56 -37.06
CA GLY A 159 3.28 41.84 -37.54
C GLY A 159 3.80 41.66 -38.97
N PRO A 160 3.63 42.65 -39.87
CA PRO A 160 3.84 42.46 -41.30
C PRO A 160 5.31 42.55 -41.75
N ALA A 161 5.57 41.79 -42.81
CA ALA A 161 6.59 41.84 -43.85
C ALA A 161 7.72 42.90 -43.79
N ILE A 162 8.95 42.42 -44.01
CA ILE A 162 9.93 43.09 -44.89
C ILE A 162 10.75 42.01 -45.60
N SER A 163 10.61 41.90 -46.91
CA SER A 163 11.41 41.05 -47.80
C SER A 163 12.44 41.92 -48.48
N ALA A 164 13.70 41.45 -48.51
CA ALA A 164 14.74 41.89 -49.43
C ALA A 164 15.21 40.64 -50.21
#